data_AF-A0AAU4B9D2-F1
#
_entry.id   AF-A0AAU4B9D2-F1
#
_cell.length_a   1.000
_cell.length_b   1.000
_cell.length_c   1.000
_cell.angle_alpha   90.00
_cell.angle_beta   90.00
_cell.angle_gamma   90.00
#
_symmetry.space_group_name_H-M   'P 1'
#
loop_
_entity.id
_entity.type
_entity.pdbx_description
1 polymer ?
#
loop_
_entity_poly.entity_id
_entity_poly.type
_entity_poly.pdbx_seq_one_letter_code
_entity_poly.pdbx_strand_id
1 'polypeptide(L)' 'MSWNGGGALDGERTLVALGGNAMTAPDGSATPAAQAAAIEAAMAPVADLVAAGARVALTHGPRRPSA' A
#
# COMPACT_ATOMS: atom_id res chain seq x y z
N MET A 1 -25.45 0.91 12.45
CA MET A 1 -24.47 0.36 11.49
C MET A 1 -23.41 -0.38 12.28
N SER A 2 -23.59 -1.69 12.50
CA SER A 2 -22.54 -2.56 13.06
C SER A 2 -21.89 -3.24 11.88
N TRP A 3 -20.64 -2.88 11.56
CA TRP A 3 -19.80 -3.71 10.70
C TRP A 3 -19.57 -5.00 11.47
N ASN A 4 -20.10 -6.12 10.97
CA ASN A 4 -19.91 -7.42 11.60
C ASN A 4 -18.41 -7.74 11.58
N GLY A 5 -17.77 -7.66 12.74
CA GLY A 5 -16.44 -8.22 12.94
C GLY A 5 -16.53 -9.73 12.81
N GLY A 6 -15.96 -10.27 11.73
CA GLY A 6 -15.55 -11.67 11.64
C GLY A 6 -14.30 -11.91 10.77
N GLY A 7 -13.54 -10.88 10.42
CA GLY A 7 -12.29 -10.97 9.70
C GLY A 7 -11.14 -11.39 10.62
N ALA A 8 -10.17 -12.15 10.07
CA ALA A 8 -9.04 -12.68 10.86
C ALA A 8 -8.20 -11.60 11.57
N LEU A 9 -8.29 -10.34 11.13
CA LEU A 9 -7.54 -9.20 11.66
C LEU A 9 -8.45 -8.09 12.22
N ASP A 10 -9.69 -8.40 12.60
CA ASP A 10 -10.63 -7.38 13.06
C ASP A 10 -10.10 -6.56 14.23
N GLY A 11 -10.06 -5.24 14.02
CA GLY A 11 -9.62 -4.28 15.03
C GLY A 11 -8.10 -4.17 15.17
N GLU A 12 -7.34 -5.01 14.48
CA GLU A 12 -5.87 -4.91 14.44
C GLU A 12 -5.42 -3.63 13.77
N ARG A 13 -4.32 -3.06 14.27
CA ARG A 13 -3.76 -1.81 13.73
C ARG A 13 -2.45 -2.12 13.01
N THR A 14 -2.44 -1.94 11.70
CA THR A 14 -1.28 -2.25 10.86
C THR A 14 -0.70 -0.98 10.26
N LEU A 15 0.59 -0.75 10.49
CA LEU A 15 1.36 0.31 9.83
C LEU A 15 2.10 -0.31 8.64
N VAL A 16 1.82 0.17 7.43
CA VAL A 16 2.48 -0.27 6.20
C VAL A 16 3.39 0.84 5.70
N ALA A 17 4.67 0.54 5.53
CA ALA A 17 5.66 1.45 4.96
C ALA A 17 5.98 1.05 3.52
N LEU A 18 5.54 1.86 2.56
CA LEU A 18 5.84 1.67 1.14
C LEU A 18 7.26 2.19 0.83
N GLY A 19 8.08 1.31 0.27
CA GLY A 19 9.41 1.66 -0.24
C GLY A 19 9.36 2.29 -1.64
N GLY A 20 10.50 2.77 -2.15
CA GLY A 20 10.59 3.37 -3.48
C GLY A 20 10.10 2.46 -4.62
N ASN A 21 10.34 1.15 -4.50
CA ASN A 21 9.91 0.14 -5.47
C ASN A 21 8.38 0.07 -5.66
N ALA A 22 7.60 0.50 -4.68
CA ALA A 22 6.15 0.57 -4.78
C ALA A 22 5.65 1.79 -5.60
N MET A 23 6.56 2.66 -6.05
CA MET A 23 6.26 3.94 -6.72
C MET A 23 7.04 4.13 -8.02
N THR A 24 7.80 3.14 -8.46
CA THR A 24 8.57 3.15 -9.71
C THR A 24 8.29 1.87 -10.47
N ALA A 25 8.21 1.97 -11.80
CA ALA A 25 8.09 0.79 -12.64
C ALA A 25 9.37 -0.07 -12.57
N PRO A 26 9.32 -1.36 -12.97
CA PRO A 26 10.46 -2.26 -12.93
C PRO A 26 11.67 -1.79 -13.77
N ASP A 27 11.44 -0.96 -14.77
CA ASP A 27 12.46 -0.30 -15.59
C ASP A 27 13.07 0.95 -14.92
N GLY A 28 12.65 1.27 -13.70
CA GLY A 28 13.03 2.47 -12.96
C GLY A 28 12.22 3.72 -13.33
N SER A 29 11.29 3.61 -14.29
CA SER A 29 10.47 4.74 -14.72
C SER A 29 9.60 5.26 -13.60
N ALA A 30 9.54 6.58 -13.58
CA ALA A 30 9.04 7.36 -12.47
C ALA A 30 8.01 8.40 -12.94
N THR A 31 7.53 8.24 -14.17
CA THR A 31 6.47 9.06 -14.77
C THR A 31 5.19 8.93 -13.97
N PRO A 32 4.31 9.95 -13.94
CA PRO A 32 3.06 9.87 -13.17
C PRO A 32 2.22 8.62 -13.46
N ALA A 33 2.13 8.20 -14.72
CA ALA A 33 1.40 6.99 -15.11
C ALA A 33 2.08 5.70 -14.60
N ALA A 34 3.40 5.61 -14.72
CA ALA A 34 4.17 4.48 -14.19
C ALA A 34 4.07 4.39 -12.66
N GLN A 35 4.07 5.52 -11.96
CA GLN A 35 3.87 5.57 -10.51
C GLN A 35 2.48 5.10 -10.11
N ALA A 36 1.44 5.56 -10.81
CA ALA A 36 0.06 5.16 -10.54
C ALA A 36 -0.10 3.65 -10.68
N ALA A 37 0.41 3.06 -11.76
CA ALA A 37 0.38 1.62 -11.98
C ALA A 37 1.17 0.84 -10.91
N ALA A 38 2.35 1.33 -10.51
CA ALA A 38 3.14 0.71 -9.45
C ALA A 38 2.41 0.76 -8.09
N ILE A 39 1.76 1.88 -7.78
CA ILE A 39 0.99 2.06 -6.54
C ILE A 39 -0.24 1.14 -6.55
N GLU A 40 -0.98 1.05 -7.66
CA GLU A 40 -2.12 0.14 -7.78
C GLU A 40 -1.70 -1.32 -7.48
N ALA A 41 -0.58 -1.76 -8.06
CA ALA A 41 -0.05 -3.10 -7.78
C ALA A 41 0.35 -3.28 -6.31
N ALA A 42 1.00 -2.26 -5.71
CA ALA A 42 1.39 -2.30 -4.30
C ALA A 42 0.19 -2.29 -3.34
N MET A 43 -0.96 -1.73 -3.76
CA MET A 43 -2.17 -1.67 -2.95
C MET A 43 -2.98 -2.97 -2.95
N ALA A 44 -2.75 -3.89 -3.89
CA ALA A 44 -3.45 -5.18 -3.89
C ALA A 44 -3.32 -5.96 -2.56
N PRO A 45 -2.11 -6.24 -2.03
CA PRO A 45 -1.98 -6.90 -0.72
C PRO A 45 -2.49 -6.04 0.45
N VAL A 46 -2.53 -4.71 0.31
CA VAL A 46 -3.13 -3.83 1.33
C VAL A 46 -4.65 -3.97 1.36
N ALA A 47 -5.28 -4.15 0.19
CA ALA A 47 -6.70 -4.41 0.09
C ALA A 47 -7.08 -5.73 0.82
N ASP A 48 -6.23 -6.76 0.73
CA ASP A 48 -6.44 -8.02 1.46
C ASP A 48 -6.42 -7.80 2.98
N LEU A 49 -5.52 -6.95 3.50
CA LEU A 49 -5.49 -6.61 4.93
C LEU A 49 -6.76 -5.90 5.39
N VAL A 50 -7.24 -4.94 4.59
CA VAL A 50 -8.48 -4.21 4.89
C VAL A 50 -9.68 -5.15 4.83
N ALA A 51 -9.75 -6.03 3.83
CA ALA A 51 -10.79 -7.04 3.70
C ALA A 51 -10.79 -8.04 4.86
N ALA A 52 -9.62 -8.33 5.43
CA ALA A 52 -9.45 -9.16 6.61
C ALA A 52 -9.81 -8.44 7.94
N GLY A 53 -10.19 -7.16 7.91
CA GLY A 53 -10.64 -6.41 9.08
C GLY A 53 -9.59 -5.48 9.71
N ALA A 54 -8.39 -5.39 9.14
CA ALA A 54 -7.32 -4.57 9.68
C ALA A 54 -7.57 -3.07 9.46
N ARG A 55 -7.19 -2.27 10.46
CA ARG A 55 -7.11 -0.81 10.38
C ARG A 55 -5.71 -0.42 9.92
N VAL A 56 -5.59 -0.07 8.65
CA VAL A 56 -4.30 0.21 8.01
C VAL A 56 -3.97 1.71 8.05
N ALA A 57 -2.75 2.03 8.48
CA ALA A 57 -2.11 3.32 8.23
C ALA A 57 -0.99 3.12 7.21
N LEU A 58 -1.01 3.88 6.11
CA LEU A 58 0.06 3.86 5.10
C LEU A 58 1.02 5.02 5.29
N THR A 59 2.30 4.73 5.08
CA THR A 59 3.38 5.71 5.05
C THR A 59 4.29 5.42 3.87
N HIS A 60 5.02 6.42 3.41
CA HIS A 60 6.09 6.23 2.44
C HIS A 60 7.21 7.23 2.72
N GLY A 61 8.43 6.87 2.35
CA GLY A 61 9.55 7.80 2.33
C GLY A 61 9.47 8.75 1.13
N PRO A 62 10.12 9.92 1.17
CA PRO A 62 10.32 10.71 -0.03
C PRO A 62 11.18 9.92 -1.02
N ARG A 63 10.85 10.01 -2.31
CA ARG A 63 11.71 9.43 -3.35
C ARG A 63 13.04 10.21 -3.38
N ARG A 64 14.18 9.53 -3.33
CA ARG A 64 15.47 10.16 -3.63
C ARG A 64 15.76 10.05 -5.14
N PRO A 65 16.34 11.09 -5.76
CA PRO A 65 16.88 10.98 -7.11
C PRO A 65 18.05 9.99 -7.11
N SER A 66 18.15 9.18 -8.18
CA SER A 66 19.35 8.38 -8.45
C SER A 66 20.53 9.30 -8.70
N ALA A 67 21.67 9.00 -8.06
CA ALA A 67 22.94 9.70 -8.27
C ALA A 67 23.44 9.57 -9.71
#